data_AF-A0A939XIP4-F1
#
_entry.id   AF-A0A939XIP4-F1
#
_cell.length_a   1.000
_cell.length_b   1.000
_cell.length_c   1.000
_cell.angle_alpha   90.00
_cell.angle_beta   90.00
_cell.angle_gamma   90.00
#
_symmetry.space_group_name_H-M   'P 1'
#
loop_
_entity.id
_entity.type
_entity.pdbx_description
1 polymer ?
#
loop_
_entity_poly.entity_id
_entity_poly.type
_entity_poly.pdbx_seq_one_letter_code
_entity_poly.pdbx_strand_id
1 'polypeptide(L)'
;ESKRLMKESNELMAQQAARRAANPNFPGGNRRMGNNMATNLQLYVSTREQNYLDEFVNQIWPALDRNVQSSINTALNAVPYLDASYKEKLRPYVEQYKVYLDSLEYDNPYGVPIGLGNWAGSGSVVSYGTTVSFAAEYFPDIIDKSYAYKAVNYLFGCHPYHNYSLVAAVGATRPKSVFYGNNRADFSFIPGNVAPGLLFRHPDHFENYDDWPFLWGQNEGTIAGNTSYLIFGSVFKDLVQ
;
A
#
# COMPACT_ATOMS: atom_id res chain seq x y z
N GLU A 1 -7.05 27.61 -9.10
CA GLU A 1 -6.70 26.54 -10.05
C GLU A 1 -7.35 25.19 -9.72
N SER A 2 -7.27 24.72 -8.46
CA SER A 2 -7.85 23.44 -7.99
C SER A 2 -9.35 23.25 -8.31
N LYS A 3 -10.21 24.27 -8.11
CA LYS A 3 -11.66 24.17 -8.41
C LYS A 3 -11.99 23.90 -9.87
N ARG A 4 -11.21 24.47 -10.80
CA ARG A 4 -11.38 24.27 -12.24
C ARG A 4 -10.97 22.86 -12.65
N LEU A 5 -9.80 22.42 -12.19
CA LEU A 5 -9.31 21.05 -12.42
C LEU A 5 -10.23 19.99 -11.82
N MET A 6 -10.87 20.28 -10.68
CA MET A 6 -11.90 19.41 -10.08
C MET A 6 -13.17 19.33 -10.91
N LYS A 7 -13.67 20.47 -11.41
CA LYS A 7 -14.83 20.48 -12.31
C LYS A 7 -14.54 19.66 -13.56
N GLU A 8 -13.38 19.89 -14.18
CA GLU A 8 -12.92 19.13 -15.35
C GLU A 8 -12.75 17.63 -15.02
N SER A 9 -12.16 17.29 -13.88
CA SER A 9 -12.00 15.90 -13.40
C SER A 9 -13.35 15.21 -13.17
N ASN A 10 -14.28 15.87 -12.48
CA ASN A 10 -15.61 15.35 -12.20
C ASN A 10 -16.42 15.15 -13.50
N GLU A 11 -16.33 16.09 -14.44
CA GLU A 11 -16.94 15.98 -15.76
C GLU A 11 -16.35 14.80 -16.56
N LEU A 12 -15.03 14.65 -16.57
CA LEU A 12 -14.35 13.52 -17.22
C LEU A 12 -14.73 12.17 -16.59
N MET A 13 -14.87 12.13 -15.27
CA MET A 13 -15.28 10.93 -14.54
C MET A 13 -16.73 10.56 -14.80
N ALA A 14 -17.65 11.54 -14.83
CA ALA A 14 -19.04 11.33 -15.21
C ALA A 14 -19.17 10.84 -16.66
N GLN A 15 -18.41 11.43 -17.58
CA GLN A 15 -18.36 10.98 -18.98
C GLN A 15 -17.79 9.56 -19.09
N GLN A 16 -16.77 9.20 -18.31
CA GLN A 16 -16.23 7.84 -18.28
C GLN A 16 -17.20 6.83 -17.65
N ALA A 17 -17.94 7.21 -16.61
CA ALA A 17 -19.00 6.38 -16.03
C ALA A 17 -20.11 6.11 -17.06
N ALA A 18 -20.56 7.15 -17.77
CA ALA A 18 -21.54 7.02 -18.85
C ALA A 18 -21.02 6.14 -20.00
N ARG A 19 -19.75 6.30 -20.41
CA ARG A 19 -19.11 5.45 -21.44
C ARG A 19 -18.96 3.99 -21.02
N ARG A 20 -18.75 3.73 -19.72
CA ARG A 20 -18.70 2.37 -19.16
C ARG A 20 -20.07 1.73 -19.08
N ALA A 21 -21.09 2.48 -18.67
CA ALA A 21 -22.48 2.02 -18.71
C ALA A 21 -22.93 1.67 -20.13
N ALA A 22 -22.39 2.36 -21.14
CA ALA A 22 -22.66 2.10 -22.56
C ALA A 22 -21.82 0.95 -23.17
N ASN A 23 -20.80 0.41 -22.49
CA ASN A 23 -19.98 -0.66 -23.04
C ASN A 23 -19.57 -1.69 -21.96
N PRO A 24 -20.28 -2.83 -21.86
CA PRO A 24 -20.06 -3.85 -20.82
C PRO A 24 -18.71 -4.59 -20.91
N ASN A 25 -17.94 -4.44 -21.99
CA ASN A 25 -16.64 -5.09 -22.19
C ASN A 25 -15.43 -4.18 -21.90
N PHE A 26 -15.60 -3.06 -21.20
CA PHE A 26 -14.48 -2.14 -20.91
C PHE A 26 -13.47 -2.75 -19.91
N PRO A 27 -12.19 -2.96 -20.29
CA PRO A 27 -11.21 -3.56 -19.38
C PRO A 27 -10.75 -2.53 -18.33
N GLY A 28 -10.92 -2.88 -17.04
CA GLY A 28 -10.45 -2.05 -15.92
C GLY A 28 -11.45 -1.83 -14.77
N GLY A 29 -12.38 -2.75 -14.56
CA GLY A 29 -13.37 -2.69 -13.47
C GLY A 29 -12.73 -2.67 -12.08
N ASN A 30 -13.32 -1.89 -11.18
CA ASN A 30 -13.06 -1.77 -9.73
C ASN A 30 -11.95 -0.86 -9.17
N ARG A 31 -10.97 -0.34 -9.92
CA ARG A 31 -9.87 0.45 -9.31
C ARG A 31 -10.16 1.92 -8.98
N ARG A 32 -11.38 2.43 -9.14
CA ARG A 32 -11.63 3.90 -9.07
C ARG A 32 -12.55 4.42 -7.97
N MET A 33 -13.30 3.58 -7.23
CA MET A 33 -14.10 4.10 -6.11
C MET A 33 -13.22 4.68 -4.99
N GLY A 34 -12.00 4.13 -4.78
CA GLY A 34 -11.03 4.67 -3.82
C GLY A 34 -10.41 6.02 -4.21
N ASN A 35 -10.36 6.34 -5.51
CA ASN A 35 -9.71 7.57 -5.98
C ASN A 35 -10.47 8.84 -5.62
N ASN A 36 -11.78 8.78 -5.36
CA ASN A 36 -12.55 9.97 -5.02
C ASN A 36 -12.46 10.30 -3.51
N MET A 37 -12.39 9.29 -2.64
CA MET A 37 -12.34 9.49 -1.18
C MET A 37 -11.04 10.16 -0.73
N ALA A 38 -9.90 9.58 -1.09
CA ALA A 38 -8.60 10.15 -0.74
C ALA A 38 -8.44 11.55 -1.34
N THR A 39 -8.93 11.77 -2.55
CA THR A 39 -8.92 13.10 -3.19
C THR A 39 -9.77 14.11 -2.43
N ASN A 40 -11.00 13.74 -2.04
CA ASN A 40 -11.87 14.60 -1.23
C ASN A 40 -11.24 14.96 0.12
N LEU A 41 -10.61 14.00 0.79
CA LEU A 41 -9.85 14.27 2.01
C LEU A 41 -8.73 15.29 1.75
N GLN A 42 -7.90 15.09 0.73
CA GLN A 42 -6.80 16.02 0.42
C GLN A 42 -7.28 17.40 0.01
N LEU A 43 -8.42 17.50 -0.70
CA LEU A 43 -9.04 18.78 -1.01
C LEU A 43 -9.56 19.47 0.24
N TYR A 44 -10.24 18.76 1.13
CA TYR A 44 -10.64 19.32 2.43
C TYR A 44 -9.44 19.81 3.23
N VAL A 45 -8.36 19.03 3.33
CA VAL A 45 -7.13 19.43 4.04
C VAL A 45 -6.53 20.71 3.44
N SER A 46 -6.56 20.83 2.11
CA SER A 46 -5.95 21.94 1.39
C SER A 46 -6.82 23.21 1.34
N THR A 47 -8.15 23.08 1.29
CA THR A 47 -9.07 24.21 1.08
C THR A 47 -9.95 24.53 2.28
N ARG A 48 -10.13 23.58 3.20
CA ARG A 48 -11.07 23.63 4.34
C ARG A 48 -12.54 23.78 3.94
N GLU A 49 -12.89 23.49 2.68
CA GLU A 49 -14.28 23.56 2.22
C GLU A 49 -15.07 22.33 2.68
N GLN A 50 -16.18 22.56 3.39
CA GLN A 50 -16.96 21.53 4.07
C GLN A 50 -17.55 20.47 3.14
N ASN A 51 -17.93 20.86 1.91
CA ASN A 51 -18.46 19.93 0.92
C ASN A 51 -17.51 18.77 0.61
N TYR A 52 -16.19 18.99 0.61
CA TYR A 52 -15.22 17.91 0.40
C TYR A 52 -15.16 16.95 1.59
N LEU A 53 -15.29 17.48 2.81
CA LEU A 53 -15.39 16.66 4.00
C LEU A 53 -16.68 15.82 4.00
N ASP A 54 -17.81 16.44 3.68
CA ASP A 54 -19.11 15.75 3.63
C ASP A 54 -19.07 14.58 2.63
N GLU A 55 -18.51 14.81 1.43
CA GLU A 55 -18.32 13.77 0.43
C GLU A 55 -17.35 12.67 0.88
N PHE A 56 -16.23 13.03 1.53
CA PHE A 56 -15.31 12.05 2.10
C PHE A 56 -16.02 11.16 3.13
N VAL A 57 -16.72 11.77 4.09
CA VAL A 57 -17.44 11.07 5.17
C VAL A 57 -18.54 10.16 4.61
N ASN A 58 -19.30 10.63 3.62
CA ASN A 58 -20.35 9.84 2.98
C ASN A 58 -19.82 8.62 2.22
N GLN A 59 -18.56 8.67 1.76
CA GLN A 59 -17.96 7.59 0.98
C GLN A 59 -17.13 6.63 1.83
N ILE A 60 -16.42 7.10 2.85
CA ILE A 60 -15.45 6.28 3.61
C ILE A 60 -16.13 5.20 4.46
N TRP A 61 -17.26 5.49 5.10
CA TRP A 61 -17.95 4.50 5.93
C TRP A 61 -18.50 3.32 5.12
N PRO A 62 -19.26 3.53 4.03
CA PRO A 62 -19.69 2.41 3.17
C PRO A 62 -18.53 1.64 2.54
N ALA A 63 -17.39 2.29 2.31
CA ALA A 63 -16.20 1.62 1.79
C ALA A 63 -15.55 0.71 2.83
N LEU A 64 -15.47 1.15 4.09
CA LEU A 64 -15.03 0.32 5.22
C LEU A 64 -15.97 -0.85 5.47
N ASP A 65 -17.29 -0.63 5.44
CA ASP A 65 -18.30 -1.70 5.57
C ASP A 65 -18.14 -2.79 4.50
N ARG A 66 -17.78 -2.39 3.28
CA ARG A 66 -17.58 -3.32 2.16
C ARG A 66 -16.28 -4.10 2.28
N ASN A 67 -15.18 -3.41 2.57
CA ASN A 67 -13.85 -3.99 2.66
C ASN A 67 -12.91 -3.08 3.46
N VAL A 68 -12.78 -3.38 4.75
CA VAL A 68 -11.87 -2.70 5.69
C VAL A 68 -10.44 -2.67 5.18
N GLN A 69 -9.88 -3.81 4.78
CA GLN A 69 -8.48 -3.92 4.32
C GLN A 69 -8.13 -2.91 3.22
N SER A 70 -9.04 -2.70 2.26
CA SER A 70 -8.82 -1.82 1.12
C SER A 70 -8.98 -0.32 1.43
N SER A 71 -9.70 0.03 2.50
CA SER A 71 -10.13 1.42 2.77
C SER A 71 -9.54 2.01 4.06
N ILE A 72 -9.06 1.16 4.97
CA ILE A 72 -8.62 1.58 6.31
C ILE A 72 -7.47 2.59 6.27
N ASN A 73 -6.52 2.46 5.35
CA ASN A 73 -5.42 3.43 5.22
C ASN A 73 -5.95 4.84 4.91
N THR A 74 -6.90 4.96 3.99
CA THR A 74 -7.53 6.24 3.67
C THR A 74 -8.28 6.82 4.86
N ALA A 75 -8.94 5.98 5.67
CA ALA A 75 -9.61 6.42 6.88
C ALA A 75 -8.63 6.88 7.97
N LEU A 76 -7.50 6.19 8.15
CA LEU A 76 -6.44 6.55 9.09
C LEU A 76 -5.78 7.88 8.72
N ASN A 77 -5.57 8.15 7.43
CA ASN A 77 -5.02 9.43 6.94
C ASN A 77 -5.89 10.65 7.30
N ALA A 78 -7.18 10.46 7.63
CA ALA A 78 -8.05 11.54 8.04
C ALA A 78 -7.94 11.88 9.54
N VAL A 79 -7.38 10.99 10.37
CA VAL A 79 -7.32 11.15 11.83
C VAL A 79 -6.66 12.46 12.27
N PRO A 80 -5.55 12.94 11.67
CA PRO A 80 -4.92 14.21 12.08
C PRO A 80 -5.75 15.46 11.77
N TYR A 81 -6.79 15.34 10.95
CA TYR A 81 -7.53 16.47 10.39
C TYR A 81 -8.98 16.56 10.90
N LEU A 82 -9.47 15.53 11.56
CA LEU A 82 -10.84 15.42 12.07
C LEU A 82 -10.86 15.32 13.59
N ASP A 83 -12.03 15.56 14.17
CA ASP A 83 -12.18 15.55 15.62
C ASP A 83 -12.19 14.14 16.24
N ALA A 84 -12.23 14.09 17.56
CA ALA A 84 -12.25 12.85 18.31
C ALA A 84 -13.46 11.95 17.95
N SER A 85 -14.59 12.52 17.54
CA SER A 85 -15.79 11.74 17.20
C SER A 85 -15.55 10.86 15.96
N TYR A 86 -14.77 11.36 14.99
CA TYR A 86 -14.34 10.57 13.85
C TYR A 86 -13.47 9.39 14.28
N LYS A 87 -12.49 9.64 15.17
CA LYS A 87 -11.58 8.61 15.68
C LYS A 87 -12.34 7.52 16.45
N GLU A 88 -13.30 7.90 17.30
CA GLU A 88 -14.18 6.96 18.00
C GLU A 88 -15.02 6.14 17.03
N LYS A 89 -15.58 6.76 15.99
CA LYS A 89 -16.34 6.05 14.95
C LYS A 89 -15.48 5.10 14.10
N LEU A 90 -14.19 5.43 13.91
CA LEU A 90 -13.25 4.59 13.17
C LEU A 90 -12.82 3.34 13.95
N ARG A 91 -12.84 3.41 15.28
CA ARG A 91 -12.33 2.37 16.19
C ARG A 91 -12.83 0.96 15.89
N PRO A 92 -14.13 0.68 15.68
CA PRO A 92 -14.60 -0.68 15.39
C PRO A 92 -14.04 -1.26 14.08
N TYR A 93 -13.74 -0.41 13.09
CA TYR A 93 -13.10 -0.86 11.84
C TYR A 93 -11.63 -1.19 12.04
N VAL A 94 -10.95 -0.54 12.98
CA VAL A 94 -9.56 -0.90 13.36
C VAL A 94 -9.55 -2.24 14.08
N GLU A 95 -10.54 -2.54 14.92
CA GLU A 95 -10.71 -3.85 15.54
C GLU A 95 -10.97 -4.94 14.48
N GLN A 96 -11.80 -4.67 13.48
CA GLN A 96 -11.97 -5.57 12.33
C GLN A 96 -10.69 -5.74 11.52
N TYR A 97 -9.93 -4.66 11.33
CA TYR A 97 -8.64 -4.74 10.65
C TYR A 97 -7.65 -5.60 11.43
N LYS A 98 -7.64 -5.52 12.77
CA LYS A 98 -6.83 -6.42 13.62
C LYS A 98 -7.14 -7.89 13.36
N VAL A 99 -8.40 -8.27 13.24
CA VAL A 99 -8.80 -9.65 12.93
C VAL A 99 -8.18 -10.12 11.61
N TYR A 100 -8.14 -9.24 10.59
CA TYR A 100 -7.42 -9.51 9.35
C TYR A 100 -5.91 -9.63 9.55
N LEU A 101 -5.28 -8.75 10.35
CA LEU A 101 -3.84 -8.86 10.63
C LEU A 101 -3.50 -10.18 11.32
N ASP A 102 -4.32 -10.60 12.28
CA ASP A 102 -4.15 -11.86 13.01
C ASP A 102 -4.37 -13.08 12.10
N SER A 103 -5.24 -12.99 11.08
CA SER A 103 -5.44 -14.09 10.14
C SER A 103 -4.19 -14.41 9.31
N LEU A 104 -3.36 -13.39 9.02
CA LEU A 104 -2.14 -13.57 8.21
C LEU A 104 -1.12 -14.51 8.86
N GLU A 105 -1.10 -14.63 10.18
CA GLU A 105 -0.25 -15.57 10.92
C GLU A 105 -0.63 -17.04 10.66
N TYR A 106 -1.91 -17.28 10.37
CA TYR A 106 -2.40 -18.61 10.00
C TYR A 106 -2.20 -18.88 8.51
N ASP A 107 -2.26 -17.84 7.67
CA ASP A 107 -2.08 -17.95 6.23
C ASP A 107 -0.62 -18.23 5.87
N ASN A 108 0.35 -17.64 6.57
CA ASN A 108 1.77 -17.85 6.33
C ASN A 108 2.64 -17.51 7.56
N PRO A 109 3.82 -18.14 7.72
CA PRO A 109 4.67 -17.95 8.90
C PRO A 109 5.36 -16.57 8.98
N TYR A 110 5.14 -15.69 8.01
CA TYR A 110 5.73 -14.35 7.98
C TYR A 110 4.76 -13.27 8.44
N GLY A 111 3.46 -13.58 8.59
CA GLY A 111 2.48 -12.65 9.15
C GLY A 111 2.29 -11.38 8.31
N VAL A 112 2.50 -11.46 7.00
CA VAL A 112 2.34 -10.36 6.04
C VAL A 112 1.54 -10.82 4.83
N PRO A 113 0.92 -9.90 4.06
CA PRO A 113 0.22 -10.28 2.84
C PRO A 113 1.23 -10.68 1.74
N ILE A 114 1.35 -11.98 1.50
CA ILE A 114 2.14 -12.53 0.40
C ILE A 114 1.21 -12.80 -0.79
N GLY A 115 1.47 -12.14 -1.92
CA GLY A 115 0.67 -12.29 -3.14
C GLY A 115 0.97 -13.60 -3.88
N LEU A 116 -0.08 -14.28 -4.33
CA LEU A 116 0.01 -15.49 -5.18
C LEU A 116 -0.29 -15.19 -6.67
N GLY A 117 -0.25 -13.92 -7.06
CA GLY A 117 -0.54 -13.47 -8.42
C GLY A 117 0.70 -13.42 -9.33
N ASN A 118 0.51 -12.91 -10.55
CA ASN A 118 1.56 -12.77 -11.55
C ASN A 118 2.48 -11.54 -11.36
N TRP A 119 2.37 -10.84 -10.22
CA TRP A 119 3.29 -9.77 -9.82
C TRP A 119 3.79 -10.02 -8.40
N ALA A 120 5.07 -9.76 -8.16
CA ALA A 120 5.70 -10.07 -6.89
C ALA A 120 5.23 -9.16 -5.74
N GLY A 121 5.34 -9.68 -4.51
CA GLY A 121 4.55 -9.23 -3.36
C GLY A 121 5.05 -8.01 -2.57
N SER A 122 6.28 -7.51 -2.77
CA SER A 122 6.85 -6.46 -1.89
C SER A 122 6.00 -5.20 -1.79
N GLY A 123 5.33 -4.79 -2.88
CA GLY A 123 4.44 -3.62 -2.85
C GLY A 123 3.28 -3.77 -1.87
N SER A 124 2.70 -4.97 -1.78
CA SER A 124 1.65 -5.28 -0.81
C SER A 124 2.17 -5.26 0.62
N VAL A 125 3.39 -5.78 0.85
CA VAL A 125 4.05 -5.76 2.17
C VAL A 125 4.39 -4.33 2.62
N VAL A 126 4.86 -3.48 1.71
CA VAL A 126 5.11 -2.05 1.98
C VAL A 126 3.80 -1.33 2.32
N SER A 127 2.73 -1.55 1.54
CA SER A 127 1.42 -0.95 1.81
C SER A 127 0.82 -1.41 3.15
N TYR A 128 1.00 -2.69 3.47
CA TYR A 128 0.66 -3.26 4.76
C TYR A 128 1.44 -2.55 5.87
N GLY A 129 2.76 -2.46 5.74
CA GLY A 129 3.67 -1.80 6.68
C GLY A 129 3.23 -0.37 7.00
N THR A 130 2.98 0.46 5.98
CA THR A 130 2.47 1.83 6.17
C THR A 130 1.16 1.87 6.94
N THR A 131 0.23 0.98 6.60
CA THR A 131 -1.10 0.97 7.20
C THR A 131 -1.07 0.54 8.66
N VAL A 132 -0.33 -0.52 8.99
CA VAL A 132 -0.18 -0.97 10.37
C VAL A 132 0.60 0.04 11.21
N SER A 133 1.56 0.77 10.62
CA SER A 133 2.27 1.82 11.35
C SER A 133 1.34 2.96 11.77
N PHE A 134 0.50 3.48 10.86
CA PHE A 134 -0.50 4.49 11.23
C PHE A 134 -1.55 3.94 12.20
N ALA A 135 -1.97 2.69 12.03
CA ALA A 135 -2.95 2.09 12.93
C ALA A 135 -2.39 1.93 14.34
N ALA A 136 -1.13 1.53 14.49
CA ALA A 136 -0.43 1.46 15.78
C ALA A 136 -0.19 2.84 16.39
N GLU A 137 0.12 3.85 15.58
CA GLU A 137 0.28 5.23 16.05
C GLU A 137 -1.03 5.80 16.61
N TYR A 138 -2.15 5.63 15.90
CA TYR A 138 -3.42 6.21 16.29
C TYR A 138 -4.22 5.35 17.28
N PHE A 139 -4.07 4.03 17.25
CA PHE A 139 -4.80 3.06 18.07
C PHE A 139 -3.85 2.02 18.69
N PRO A 140 -2.85 2.45 19.50
CA PRO A 140 -1.80 1.58 20.05
C PRO A 140 -2.34 0.51 21.02
N ASP A 141 -3.53 0.72 21.57
CA ASP A 141 -4.24 -0.21 22.43
C ASP A 141 -4.95 -1.35 21.66
N ILE A 142 -5.07 -1.22 20.34
CA ILE A 142 -5.63 -2.24 19.44
C ILE A 142 -4.52 -2.88 18.59
N ILE A 143 -3.66 -2.06 17.96
CA ILE A 143 -2.64 -2.51 17.02
C ILE A 143 -1.26 -2.32 17.62
N ASP A 144 -0.56 -3.43 17.89
CA ASP A 144 0.80 -3.41 18.39
C ASP A 144 1.81 -3.10 17.26
N LYS A 145 2.88 -2.36 17.57
CA LYS A 145 3.92 -2.02 16.59
C LYS A 145 4.65 -3.23 15.98
N SER A 146 4.57 -4.40 16.60
CA SER A 146 5.15 -5.65 16.08
C SER A 146 4.61 -6.05 14.71
N TYR A 147 3.39 -5.65 14.31
CA TYR A 147 2.93 -5.88 12.94
C TYR A 147 3.79 -5.13 11.92
N ALA A 148 4.28 -3.93 12.24
CA ALA A 148 5.17 -3.17 11.36
C ALA A 148 6.55 -3.84 11.24
N TYR A 149 7.05 -4.45 12.33
CA TYR A 149 8.31 -5.21 12.31
C TYR A 149 8.28 -6.39 11.34
N LYS A 150 7.12 -7.05 11.19
CA LYS A 150 6.96 -8.16 10.23
C LYS A 150 7.20 -7.70 8.79
N ALA A 151 6.70 -6.51 8.42
CA ALA A 151 6.94 -5.93 7.10
C ALA A 151 8.44 -5.66 6.83
N VAL A 152 9.13 -5.08 7.83
CA VAL A 152 10.58 -4.81 7.74
C VAL A 152 11.38 -6.10 7.67
N ASN A 153 11.06 -7.08 8.52
CA ASN A 153 11.71 -8.39 8.52
C ASN A 153 11.57 -9.05 7.15
N TYR A 154 10.36 -9.04 6.57
CA TYR A 154 10.12 -9.59 5.25
C TYR A 154 10.96 -8.88 4.18
N LEU A 155 10.99 -7.56 4.14
CA LEU A 155 11.77 -6.81 3.16
C LEU A 155 13.28 -7.05 3.28
N PHE A 156 13.79 -7.32 4.48
CA PHE A 156 15.21 -7.46 4.76
C PHE A 156 15.72 -8.91 4.85
N GLY A 157 14.90 -9.89 4.48
CA GLY A 157 15.36 -11.28 4.26
C GLY A 157 14.58 -12.37 4.99
N CYS A 158 13.57 -12.05 5.79
CA CYS A 158 12.72 -13.05 6.44
C CYS A 158 11.51 -13.37 5.55
N HIS A 159 11.74 -14.12 4.47
CA HIS A 159 10.74 -14.41 3.44
C HIS A 159 10.99 -15.80 2.77
N PRO A 160 10.05 -16.36 1.98
CA PRO A 160 10.00 -17.81 1.68
C PRO A 160 11.01 -18.39 0.69
N TYR A 161 11.91 -17.61 0.09
CA TYR A 161 12.78 -18.13 -0.97
C TYR A 161 14.27 -18.09 -0.64
N HIS A 162 14.77 -16.97 -0.12
CA HIS A 162 16.15 -16.79 0.28
C HIS A 162 16.24 -15.75 1.40
N ASN A 163 17.39 -15.62 2.04
CA ASN A 163 17.59 -14.66 3.14
C ASN A 163 18.17 -13.30 2.69
N TYR A 164 18.11 -12.97 1.40
CA TYR A 164 18.59 -11.70 0.87
C TYR A 164 17.55 -10.60 1.01
N SER A 165 18.02 -9.38 1.23
CA SER A 165 17.13 -8.21 1.27
C SER A 165 16.58 -7.92 -0.12
N LEU A 166 15.33 -7.49 -0.17
CA LEU A 166 14.65 -7.01 -1.39
C LEU A 166 14.90 -5.51 -1.64
N VAL A 167 15.64 -4.85 -0.73
CA VAL A 167 16.03 -3.44 -0.82
C VAL A 167 17.51 -3.33 -1.12
N ALA A 168 17.83 -2.50 -2.12
CA ALA A 168 19.20 -2.23 -2.53
C ALA A 168 20.01 -1.57 -1.40
N ALA A 169 21.19 -2.13 -1.12
CA ALA A 169 22.14 -1.68 -0.10
C ALA A 169 21.66 -1.65 1.38
N VAL A 170 20.48 -2.20 1.69
CA VAL A 170 19.95 -2.23 3.06
C VAL A 170 19.66 -3.68 3.46
N GLY A 171 20.08 -4.11 4.65
CA GLY A 171 19.91 -5.48 5.16
C GLY A 171 21.24 -6.23 5.37
N ALA A 172 21.28 -7.12 6.36
CA ALA A 172 22.53 -7.50 7.04
C ALA A 172 23.38 -8.61 6.39
N THR A 173 22.90 -9.34 5.38
CA THR A 173 23.62 -10.55 4.88
C THR A 173 23.98 -10.47 3.40
N ARG A 174 23.03 -10.10 2.53
CA ARG A 174 23.27 -9.84 1.12
C ARG A 174 22.15 -8.92 0.61
N PRO A 175 22.43 -7.64 0.33
CA PRO A 175 21.43 -6.76 -0.25
C PRO A 175 21.20 -7.12 -1.71
N LYS A 176 20.04 -6.73 -2.25
CA LYS A 176 19.75 -6.92 -3.66
C LYS A 176 20.76 -6.16 -4.53
N SER A 177 21.45 -6.88 -5.41
CA SER A 177 22.59 -6.38 -6.17
C SER A 177 22.28 -6.05 -7.64
N VAL A 178 21.10 -6.43 -8.14
CA VAL A 178 20.69 -6.09 -9.51
C VAL A 178 19.22 -5.69 -9.56
N PHE A 179 18.89 -4.77 -10.46
CA PHE A 179 17.53 -4.30 -10.69
C PHE A 179 17.22 -4.17 -12.18
N TYR A 180 15.97 -4.43 -12.55
CA TYR A 180 15.41 -3.94 -13.80
C TYR A 180 15.19 -2.43 -13.65
N GLY A 181 16.11 -1.63 -14.19
CA GLY A 181 16.08 -0.18 -14.11
C GLY A 181 16.95 0.47 -15.19
N ASN A 182 17.31 1.73 -14.97
CA ASN A 182 18.11 2.50 -15.93
C ASN A 182 19.54 1.97 -16.11
N ASN A 183 20.09 1.29 -15.09
CA ASN A 183 21.44 0.72 -15.05
C ASN A 183 21.47 -0.83 -15.13
N ARG A 184 20.39 -1.45 -15.61
CA ARG A 184 20.26 -2.93 -15.67
C ARG A 184 21.34 -3.61 -16.52
N ALA A 185 21.81 -2.93 -17.56
CA ALA A 185 22.87 -3.45 -18.43
C ALA A 185 24.24 -3.52 -17.72
N ASP A 186 24.41 -2.74 -16.65
CA ASP A 186 25.63 -2.72 -15.85
C ASP A 186 25.59 -3.73 -14.69
N PHE A 187 24.54 -4.56 -14.59
CA PHE A 187 24.33 -5.51 -13.48
C PHE A 187 24.49 -4.84 -12.11
N SER A 188 23.92 -3.63 -11.98
CA SER A 188 24.05 -2.79 -10.80
C SER A 188 22.69 -2.36 -10.24
N PHE A 189 22.73 -1.57 -9.18
CA PHE A 189 21.56 -1.08 -8.46
C PHE A 189 21.72 0.40 -8.09
N ILE A 190 20.59 1.05 -7.79
CA ILE A 190 20.57 2.37 -7.14
C ILE A 190 20.22 2.14 -5.67
N PRO A 191 21.03 2.61 -4.70
CA PRO A 191 20.76 2.42 -3.28
C PRO A 191 19.35 2.89 -2.88
N GLY A 192 18.67 2.11 -2.04
CA GLY A 192 17.30 2.41 -1.59
C GLY A 192 16.19 1.96 -2.53
N ASN A 193 16.50 1.44 -3.73
CA ASN A 193 15.49 0.79 -4.57
C ASN A 193 14.88 -0.42 -3.85
N VAL A 194 13.56 -0.56 -3.92
CA VAL A 194 12.83 -1.76 -3.46
C VAL A 194 12.39 -2.58 -4.67
N ALA A 195 12.68 -3.88 -4.66
CA ALA A 195 12.27 -4.77 -5.73
C ALA A 195 10.85 -5.32 -5.49
N PRO A 196 10.11 -5.65 -6.56
CA PRO A 196 8.86 -6.41 -6.47
C PRO A 196 9.05 -7.70 -5.67
N GLY A 197 10.22 -8.33 -5.83
CA GLY A 197 10.69 -9.43 -4.99
C GLY A 197 10.17 -10.79 -5.44
N LEU A 198 9.63 -11.53 -4.49
CA LEU A 198 9.21 -12.92 -4.70
C LEU A 198 7.95 -13.02 -5.55
N LEU A 199 8.07 -13.71 -6.68
CA LEU A 199 6.96 -14.02 -7.57
C LEU A 199 6.50 -15.45 -7.34
N PHE A 200 5.20 -15.64 -7.12
CA PHE A 200 4.62 -16.97 -7.03
C PHE A 200 4.49 -17.61 -8.42
N ARG A 201 4.86 -18.88 -8.51
CA ARG A 201 4.81 -19.74 -9.69
C ARG A 201 3.97 -20.96 -9.33
N HIS A 202 2.92 -21.17 -10.10
CA HIS A 202 2.08 -22.34 -9.92
C HIS A 202 2.88 -23.64 -10.13
N PRO A 203 2.56 -24.70 -9.37
CA PRO A 203 1.47 -24.75 -8.39
C PRO A 203 1.82 -24.19 -7.00
N ASP A 204 3.10 -24.11 -6.61
CA ASP A 204 3.48 -23.96 -5.19
C ASP A 204 4.89 -23.37 -4.94
N HIS A 205 5.48 -22.66 -5.90
CA HIS A 205 6.87 -22.19 -5.81
C HIS A 205 6.99 -20.66 -5.77
N PHE A 206 7.86 -20.11 -4.92
CA PHE A 206 8.27 -18.70 -5.02
C PHE A 206 9.61 -18.59 -5.75
N GLU A 207 9.76 -17.57 -6.60
CA GLU A 207 10.96 -17.33 -7.39
C GLU A 207 11.40 -15.85 -7.28
N ASN A 208 12.69 -15.63 -7.08
CA ASN A 208 13.34 -14.34 -7.32
C ASN A 208 14.78 -14.57 -7.81
N TYR A 209 15.03 -14.35 -9.10
CA TYR A 209 16.41 -14.37 -9.60
C TYR A 209 17.13 -13.09 -9.16
N ASP A 210 18.05 -13.22 -8.20
CA ASP A 210 18.69 -12.08 -7.53
C ASP A 210 19.94 -11.56 -8.24
N ASP A 211 20.39 -12.25 -9.29
CA ASP A 211 21.56 -11.94 -10.11
C ASP A 211 21.23 -11.61 -11.59
N TRP A 212 19.95 -11.76 -11.99
CA TRP A 212 19.51 -11.50 -13.36
C TRP A 212 18.51 -10.33 -13.45
N PRO A 213 18.92 -9.15 -13.95
CA PRO A 213 18.07 -7.96 -13.88
C PRO A 213 16.95 -7.92 -14.91
N PHE A 214 16.93 -8.80 -15.92
CA PHE A 214 15.99 -8.69 -17.05
C PHE A 214 14.59 -9.30 -16.78
N LEU A 215 14.34 -9.78 -15.56
CA LEU A 215 13.01 -10.18 -15.09
C LEU A 215 12.35 -9.03 -14.32
N TRP A 216 11.63 -8.16 -15.04
CA TRP A 216 11.03 -6.97 -14.45
C TRP A 216 10.06 -7.29 -13.30
N GLY A 217 9.27 -8.37 -13.42
CA GLY A 217 8.23 -8.73 -12.43
C GLY A 217 8.77 -9.09 -11.04
N GLN A 218 10.09 -9.31 -10.94
CA GLN A 218 10.81 -9.65 -9.72
C GLN A 218 11.80 -8.56 -9.30
N ASN A 219 12.33 -7.80 -10.26
CA ASN A 219 13.52 -6.97 -10.07
C ASN A 219 13.32 -5.48 -10.42
N GLU A 220 12.13 -5.04 -10.83
CA GLU A 220 11.91 -3.66 -11.30
C GLU A 220 11.93 -2.59 -10.19
N GLY A 221 12.86 -1.65 -10.29
CA GLY A 221 12.83 -0.42 -9.50
C GLY A 221 11.91 0.60 -10.14
N THR A 222 10.75 0.88 -9.54
CA THR A 222 9.81 1.91 -10.03
C THR A 222 9.78 3.12 -9.12
N ILE A 223 9.49 4.30 -9.70
CA ILE A 223 9.25 5.53 -8.92
C ILE A 223 8.12 5.29 -7.90
N ALA A 224 7.01 4.68 -8.31
CA ALA A 224 5.86 4.44 -7.43
C ALA A 224 6.18 3.49 -6.26
N GLY A 225 6.89 2.39 -6.54
CA GLY A 225 7.32 1.44 -5.51
C GLY A 225 8.27 2.06 -4.50
N ASN A 226 9.28 2.81 -4.99
CA ASN A 226 10.23 3.51 -4.14
C ASN A 226 9.60 4.64 -3.33
N THR A 227 8.64 5.39 -3.90
CA THR A 227 7.88 6.40 -3.14
C THR A 227 7.08 5.76 -2.03
N SER A 228 6.44 4.61 -2.29
CA SER A 228 5.70 3.87 -1.26
C SER A 228 6.62 3.39 -0.14
N TYR A 229 7.81 2.90 -0.49
CA TYR A 229 8.83 2.48 0.47
C TYR A 229 9.38 3.66 1.29
N LEU A 230 9.59 4.82 0.67
CA LEU A 230 9.99 6.04 1.37
C LEU A 230 8.94 6.47 2.40
N ILE A 231 7.65 6.47 2.03
CA ILE A 231 6.55 6.79 2.94
C ILE A 231 6.52 5.78 4.09
N PHE A 232 6.58 4.49 3.80
CA PHE A 232 6.63 3.45 4.82
C PHE A 232 7.80 3.66 5.78
N GLY A 233 9.01 3.85 5.25
CA GLY A 233 10.22 4.08 6.05
C GLY A 233 10.12 5.30 6.95
N SER A 234 9.48 6.38 6.48
CA SER A 234 9.24 7.59 7.28
C SER A 234 8.30 7.29 8.46
N VAL A 235 7.12 6.74 8.20
CA VAL A 235 6.12 6.46 9.24
C VAL A 235 6.63 5.39 10.21
N PHE A 236 7.34 4.37 9.70
CA PHE A 236 7.97 3.35 10.54
C PHE A 236 9.04 3.93 11.46
N LYS A 237 9.90 4.82 10.96
CA LYS A 237 10.89 5.52 11.78
C LYS A 237 10.21 6.28 12.91
N ASP A 238 9.15 7.02 12.63
CA ASP A 238 8.46 7.83 13.64
C ASP A 238 7.75 6.96 14.68
N LEU A 239 7.25 5.76 14.30
CA LEU A 239 6.64 4.79 15.21
C LEU A 239 7.62 4.17 16.22
N VAL A 240 8.89 4.03 15.85
CA VAL A 240 9.89 3.28 16.65
C VAL A 240 10.82 4.16 17.48
N GLN A 241 10.80 5.48 17.27
CA GLN A 241 11.56 6.47 18.03
C GLN A 241 10.81 6.94 19.27
#